data_AF-A0A8J7XFZ0-F1
#
_entry.id   AF-A0A8J7XFZ0-F1
#
_cell.length_a   1.000
_cell.length_b   1.000
_cell.length_c   1.000
_cell.angle_alpha   90.00
_cell.angle_beta   90.00
_cell.angle_gamma   90.00
#
_symmetry.space_group_name_H-M   'P 1'
#
loop_
_entity.id
_entity.type
_entity.pdbx_description
1 polymer ?
#
loop_
_entity_poly.entity_id
_entity_poly.type
_entity_poly.pdbx_seq_one_letter_code
_entity_poly.pdbx_strand_id
1 'polypeptide(L)'
;MKREYMTVIAFAAIFVSMLLLNLGLTEFSLLFILMTILLAWRFLGWKMALPVALALLMLLVLSQFIDSSFSMSIATFVASLFAVIPHYELSRQKKLIELSFKTNTGKSSDKIELIHREPTKYDLHHYLIYGDVLPVKIWSKNEVYKGLFDTQNKILHIREEIMVPLYSGDMSALWKEVTKTHVTGSIKEVEFRDSHEGLHGVDFYDEKGSKTEKSWRRHLDQVEHWNSTKKIWEPSSRSVNGRLKRTRKERRWK
;
A
#
# COMPACT_ATOMS: atom_id res chain seq x y z
N MET A 1 -7.81 10.99 -4.66
CA MET A 1 -6.47 11.33 -5.20
C MET A 1 -5.44 10.60 -4.35
N LYS A 2 -4.56 9.75 -4.91
CA LYS A 2 -3.56 9.03 -4.10
C LYS A 2 -2.57 10.02 -3.48
N ARG A 3 -2.10 9.76 -2.25
CA ARG A 3 -1.12 10.62 -1.52
C ARG A 3 0.12 10.94 -2.36
N GLU A 4 0.54 10.04 -3.24
CA GLU A 4 1.69 10.21 -4.14
C GLU A 4 1.52 11.34 -5.17
N TYR A 5 0.28 11.66 -5.58
CA TYR A 5 0.04 12.78 -6.49
C TYR A 5 0.03 14.13 -5.77
N MET A 6 -0.20 14.14 -4.45
CA MET A 6 -0.26 15.37 -3.67
C MET A 6 1.11 16.01 -3.48
N THR A 7 2.17 15.22 -3.36
CA THR A 7 3.54 15.74 -3.34
C THR A 7 3.89 16.38 -4.68
N VAL A 8 3.56 15.72 -5.80
CA VAL A 8 3.78 16.26 -7.15
C VAL A 8 3.01 17.57 -7.37
N ILE A 9 1.75 17.64 -6.90
CA ILE A 9 0.93 18.86 -6.98
C ILE A 9 1.52 19.97 -6.10
N ALA A 10 2.02 19.64 -4.89
CA ALA A 10 2.71 20.61 -4.04
C ALA A 10 4.00 21.13 -4.70
N PHE A 11 4.77 20.27 -5.36
CA PHE A 11 5.97 20.65 -6.12
C PHE A 11 5.64 21.59 -7.29
N ALA A 12 4.63 21.23 -8.10
CA ALA A 12 4.19 22.08 -9.20
C ALA A 12 3.69 23.43 -8.69
N ALA A 13 3.00 23.45 -7.55
CA ALA A 13 2.48 24.67 -6.95
C ALA A 13 3.57 25.59 -6.40
N ILE A 14 4.56 25.03 -5.71
CA ILE A 14 5.74 25.78 -5.23
C ILE A 14 6.50 26.35 -6.42
N PHE A 15 6.75 25.54 -7.46
CA PHE A 15 7.47 25.96 -8.67
C PHE A 15 6.75 27.09 -9.42
N VAL A 16 5.43 26.98 -9.60
CA VAL A 16 4.62 28.03 -10.25
C VAL A 16 4.59 29.32 -9.41
N SER A 17 4.47 29.20 -8.09
CA SER A 17 4.50 30.36 -7.18
C SER A 17 5.83 31.14 -7.29
N MET A 18 6.94 30.42 -7.45
CA MET A 18 8.27 31.01 -7.62
C MET A 18 8.44 31.67 -8.99
N LEU A 19 7.93 31.04 -10.05
CA LEU A 19 7.96 31.62 -11.39
C LEU A 19 7.17 32.93 -11.42
N LEU A 20 6.02 33.00 -10.74
CA LEU A 20 5.20 34.20 -10.61
C LEU A 20 5.91 35.31 -9.79
N LEU A 21 6.59 34.94 -8.68
CA LEU A 21 7.41 35.88 -7.91
C LEU A 21 8.53 36.49 -8.74
N ASN A 22 9.24 35.68 -9.53
CA ASN A 22 10.34 36.14 -10.37
C ASN A 22 9.87 37.07 -11.50
N LEU A 23 8.60 36.96 -11.92
CA LEU A 23 7.97 37.85 -12.90
C LEU A 23 7.39 39.14 -12.27
N GLY A 24 7.57 39.35 -10.96
CA GLY A 24 7.04 40.51 -10.24
C GLY A 24 5.53 40.44 -9.93
N LEU A 25 4.89 39.29 -10.12
CA LEU A 25 3.46 39.06 -9.89
C LEU A 25 3.20 38.64 -8.43
N THR A 26 3.52 39.54 -7.50
CA THR A 26 3.49 39.28 -6.05
C THR A 26 2.10 38.91 -5.52
N GLU A 27 1.04 39.56 -5.98
CA GLU A 27 -0.34 39.26 -5.56
C GLU A 27 -0.77 37.84 -5.94
N PHE A 28 -0.44 37.40 -7.16
CA PHE A 28 -0.76 36.05 -7.63
C PHE A 28 0.04 34.98 -6.89
N SER A 29 1.29 35.28 -6.52
CA SER A 29 2.13 34.35 -5.77
C SER A 29 1.62 34.09 -4.34
N LEU A 30 1.14 35.13 -3.65
CA LEU A 30 0.53 35.01 -2.32
C LEU A 30 -0.73 34.14 -2.35
N LEU A 31 -1.58 34.35 -3.36
CA LEU A 31 -2.82 33.60 -3.54
C LEU A 31 -2.52 32.12 -3.82
N PHE A 32 -1.49 31.85 -4.62
CA PHE A 32 -1.04 30.48 -4.93
C PHE A 32 -0.45 29.78 -3.70
N ILE A 33 0.36 30.48 -2.89
CA ILE A 33 0.91 29.96 -1.62
C ILE A 33 -0.21 29.60 -0.65
N LEU A 34 -1.20 30.49 -0.49
CA LEU A 34 -2.38 30.26 0.35
C LEU A 34 -3.16 29.02 -0.12
N MET A 35 -3.40 28.90 -1.43
CA MET A 35 -4.04 27.73 -2.03
C MET A 35 -3.25 26.44 -1.75
N THR A 36 -1.92 26.49 -1.84
CA THR A 36 -1.04 25.34 -1.61
C THR A 36 -1.10 24.88 -0.15
N ILE A 37 -1.14 25.83 0.80
CA ILE A 37 -1.30 25.54 2.22
C ILE A 37 -2.68 24.94 2.49
N LEU A 38 -3.75 25.49 1.90
CA LEU A 38 -5.11 24.97 2.04
C LEU A 38 -5.24 23.54 1.47
N LEU A 39 -4.58 23.25 0.34
CA LEU A 39 -4.53 21.90 -0.23
C LEU A 39 -3.71 20.95 0.65
N ALA A 40 -2.53 21.36 1.11
CA ALA A 40 -1.70 20.57 2.02
C ALA A 40 -2.46 20.22 3.30
N TRP A 41 -3.18 21.19 3.87
CA TRP A 41 -4.04 20.99 5.03
C TRP A 41 -5.18 20.01 4.73
N ARG A 42 -5.95 20.25 3.66
CA ARG A 42 -7.13 19.46 3.30
C ARG A 42 -6.80 17.99 3.08
N PHE A 43 -5.62 17.69 2.54
CA PHE A 43 -5.28 16.35 2.05
C PHE A 43 -4.19 15.62 2.85
N LEU A 44 -3.25 16.32 3.48
CA LEU A 44 -2.20 15.70 4.31
C LEU A 44 -2.40 15.92 5.82
N GLY A 45 -3.32 16.79 6.22
CA GLY A 45 -3.57 17.12 7.61
C GLY A 45 -2.49 18.01 8.22
N TRP A 46 -2.70 18.40 9.48
CA TRP A 46 -1.92 19.45 10.15
C TRP A 46 -0.42 19.15 10.26
N LYS A 47 -0.06 17.87 10.39
CA LYS A 47 1.33 17.43 10.59
C LYS A 47 2.25 17.75 9.39
N MET A 48 1.70 17.82 8.18
CA MET A 48 2.44 18.18 6.96
C MET A 48 2.15 19.62 6.49
N ALA A 49 0.97 20.17 6.79
CA ALA A 49 0.62 21.54 6.40
C ALA A 49 1.51 22.59 7.09
N LEU A 50 1.87 22.36 8.35
CA LEU A 50 2.71 23.28 9.13
C LEU A 50 4.12 23.45 8.55
N PRO A 51 4.91 22.38 8.28
CA PRO A 51 6.24 22.54 7.67
C PRO A 51 6.18 23.10 6.24
N VAL A 52 5.14 22.77 5.45
CA VAL A 52 4.92 23.36 4.11
C VAL A 52 4.69 24.87 4.23
N ALA A 53 3.81 25.29 5.15
CA ALA A 53 3.50 26.70 5.37
C ALA A 53 4.73 27.47 5.87
N LEU A 54 5.50 26.90 6.80
CA LEU A 54 6.75 27.49 7.30
C LEU A 54 7.81 27.65 6.20
N ALA A 55 7.97 26.63 5.34
CA ALA A 55 8.90 26.69 4.22
C ALA A 55 8.50 27.77 3.20
N LEU A 56 7.21 27.88 2.88
CA LEU A 56 6.66 28.89 1.98
C LEU A 56 6.74 30.31 2.58
N LEU A 57 6.48 30.46 3.89
CA LEU A 57 6.61 31.74 4.60
C LEU A 57 8.07 32.21 4.62
N MET A 58 9.01 31.32 4.96
CA MET A 58 10.45 31.61 4.89
C MET A 58 10.85 32.04 3.48
N LEU A 59 10.33 31.36 2.45
CA LEU A 59 10.55 31.74 1.05
C LEU A 59 10.07 33.15 0.72
N LEU A 60 8.86 33.49 1.17
CA LEU A 60 8.23 34.78 0.94
C LEU A 60 9.03 35.90 1.62
N VAL A 61 9.41 35.70 2.89
CA VAL A 61 10.21 36.67 3.65
C VAL A 61 11.58 36.83 3.02
N LEU A 62 12.32 35.76 2.78
CA LEU A 62 13.67 35.83 2.21
C LEU A 62 13.69 36.40 0.77
N SER A 63 12.63 36.19 -0.03
CA SER A 63 12.54 36.76 -1.38
C SER A 63 12.42 38.29 -1.41
N GLN A 64 12.02 38.92 -0.30
CA GLN A 64 11.96 40.38 -0.20
C GLN A 64 13.30 41.01 0.19
N PHE A 65 14.26 40.23 0.67
CA PHE A 65 15.53 40.73 1.19
C PHE A 65 16.76 40.28 0.37
N ILE A 66 16.60 39.40 -0.63
CA ILE A 66 17.74 38.80 -1.35
C ILE A 66 17.45 38.69 -2.86
N ASP A 67 18.50 38.88 -3.68
CA ASP A 67 18.49 38.75 -5.15
C ASP A 67 17.82 37.45 -5.66
N SER A 68 17.22 37.55 -6.86
CA SER A 68 16.44 36.50 -7.51
C SER A 68 17.17 35.16 -7.68
N SER A 69 18.51 35.17 -7.75
CA SER A 69 19.37 33.98 -7.81
C SER A 69 19.32 33.12 -6.53
N PHE A 70 19.02 33.71 -5.37
CA PHE A 70 18.94 33.00 -4.09
C PHE A 70 17.58 32.31 -3.88
N SER A 71 16.51 32.82 -4.53
CA SER A 71 15.18 32.22 -4.51
C SER A 71 15.18 30.79 -5.07
N MET A 72 15.98 30.54 -6.11
CA MET A 72 16.14 29.22 -6.71
C MET A 72 16.82 28.25 -5.73
N SER A 73 17.86 28.69 -5.00
CA SER A 73 18.54 27.86 -3.99
C SER A 73 17.62 27.44 -2.84
N ILE A 74 16.73 28.34 -2.40
CA ILE A 74 15.74 28.00 -1.37
C ILE A 74 14.68 27.03 -1.92
N ALA A 75 14.30 27.16 -3.20
CA ALA A 75 13.44 26.18 -3.88
C ALA A 75 14.03 24.78 -3.83
N THR A 76 15.30 24.64 -4.20
CA THR A 76 16.02 23.37 -4.22
C THR A 76 16.19 22.81 -2.81
N PHE A 77 16.38 23.68 -1.81
CA PHE A 77 16.46 23.28 -0.41
C PHE A 77 15.11 22.74 0.11
N VAL A 78 14.02 23.46 -0.12
CA VAL A 78 12.67 23.02 0.26
C VAL A 78 12.30 21.74 -0.49
N ALA A 79 12.60 21.66 -1.79
CA ALA A 79 12.42 20.47 -2.60
C ALA A 79 13.18 19.25 -2.04
N SER A 80 14.43 19.44 -1.62
CA SER A 80 15.24 18.36 -1.06
C SER A 80 14.73 17.91 0.31
N LEU A 81 14.25 18.82 1.17
CA LEU A 81 13.58 18.45 2.43
C LEU A 81 12.34 17.58 2.18
N PHE A 82 11.51 17.91 1.19
CA PHE A 82 10.34 17.09 0.83
C PHE A 82 10.69 15.71 0.27
N ALA A 83 11.87 15.55 -0.35
CA ALA A 83 12.37 14.24 -0.76
C ALA A 83 12.91 13.42 0.43
N VAL A 84 13.50 14.08 1.42
CA VAL A 84 14.12 13.43 2.58
C VAL A 84 13.09 12.96 3.61
N ILE A 85 12.02 13.72 3.84
CA ILE A 85 11.00 13.39 4.87
C ILE A 85 10.36 12.00 4.65
N PRO A 86 9.86 11.64 3.45
CA PRO A 86 9.28 10.32 3.21
C PRO A 86 10.30 9.19 3.41
N HIS A 87 11.56 9.42 3.04
CA HIS A 87 12.63 8.44 3.22
C HIS A 87 12.94 8.22 4.71
N TYR A 88 12.97 9.31 5.49
CA TYR A 88 13.14 9.25 6.93
C TYR A 88 11.96 8.54 7.62
N GLU A 89 10.72 8.85 7.25
CA GLU A 89 9.53 8.19 7.80
C GLU A 89 9.52 6.69 7.50
N LEU A 90 9.84 6.30 6.26
CA LEU A 90 9.92 4.90 5.85
C LEU A 90 11.03 4.16 6.60
N SER A 91 12.20 4.78 6.78
CA SER A 91 13.31 4.22 7.57
C SER A 91 12.91 4.04 9.04
N ARG A 92 12.25 5.04 9.62
CA ARG A 92 11.74 4.98 11.00
C ARG A 92 10.71 3.87 11.17
N GLN A 93 9.76 3.72 10.24
CA GLN A 93 8.77 2.65 10.26
C GLN A 93 9.43 1.27 10.19
N LYS A 94 10.40 1.07 9.29
CA LYS A 94 11.15 -0.18 9.18
C LYS A 94 11.86 -0.56 10.48
N LYS A 95 12.48 0.41 11.17
CA LYS A 95 13.11 0.17 12.49
C LYS A 95 12.09 -0.27 13.55
N LEU A 96 10.91 0.33 13.57
CA LEU A 96 9.85 -0.07 14.51
C LEU A 96 9.30 -1.47 14.20
N ILE A 97 9.14 -1.79 12.91
CA ILE A 97 8.74 -3.13 12.46
C ILE A 97 9.80 -4.16 12.85
N GLU A 98 11.08 -3.88 12.63
CA GLU A 98 12.19 -4.76 13.01
C GLU A 98 12.22 -5.02 14.52
N LEU A 99 12.05 -3.97 15.33
CA LEU A 99 11.99 -4.09 16.78
C LEU A 99 10.83 -5.00 17.20
N SER A 100 9.62 -4.73 16.69
CA SER A 100 8.44 -5.54 17.01
C SER A 100 8.57 -6.99 16.52
N PHE A 101 9.16 -7.20 15.34
CA PHE A 101 9.43 -8.54 14.80
C PHE A 101 10.39 -9.32 15.71
N LYS A 102 11.47 -8.67 16.16
CA LYS A 102 12.43 -9.27 17.09
C LYS A 102 11.79 -9.60 18.43
N THR A 103 10.92 -8.73 18.95
CA THR A 103 10.17 -9.00 20.19
C THR A 103 9.22 -10.19 20.03
N ASN A 104 8.51 -10.28 18.92
CA ASN A 104 7.50 -11.33 18.71
C ASN A 104 8.11 -12.71 18.40
N THR A 105 9.23 -12.75 17.68
CA THR A 105 9.80 -14.00 17.14
C THR A 105 11.16 -14.37 17.71
N GLY A 106 11.85 -13.43 18.36
CA GLY A 106 13.27 -13.57 18.75
C GLY A 106 14.26 -13.52 17.58
N LYS A 107 13.81 -13.33 16.34
CA LYS A 107 14.64 -13.34 15.13
C LYS A 107 14.98 -11.93 14.64
N SER A 108 16.08 -11.78 13.91
CA SER A 108 16.42 -10.55 13.16
C SER A 108 15.86 -10.61 11.74
N SER A 109 15.50 -9.46 11.18
CA SER A 109 15.08 -9.35 9.78
C SER A 109 16.28 -9.02 8.88
N ASP A 110 16.40 -9.69 7.74
CA ASP A 110 17.40 -9.34 6.71
C ASP A 110 16.85 -8.26 5.77
N LYS A 111 15.56 -8.32 5.47
CA LYS A 111 14.88 -7.36 4.61
C LYS A 111 13.45 -7.12 5.12
N ILE A 112 13.01 -5.86 5.04
CA ILE A 112 11.62 -5.46 5.29
C ILE A 112 11.11 -4.68 4.08
N GLU A 113 9.98 -5.12 3.55
CA GLU A 113 9.26 -4.50 2.44
C GLU A 113 7.83 -4.16 2.87
N LEU A 114 7.39 -2.95 2.54
CA LEU A 114 6.02 -2.52 2.78
C LEU A 114 5.20 -2.91 1.55
N ILE A 115 4.11 -3.65 1.75
CA ILE A 115 3.24 -4.07 0.66
C ILE A 115 2.25 -2.94 0.38
N HIS A 116 2.22 -2.44 -0.85
CA HIS A 116 1.32 -1.37 -1.31
C HIS A 116 -0.11 -1.90 -1.59
N ARG A 117 -0.70 -2.57 -0.62
CA ARG A 117 -2.09 -3.05 -0.65
C ARG A 117 -2.82 -2.47 0.55
N GLU A 118 -4.06 -2.04 0.37
CA GLU A 118 -4.88 -1.62 1.50
C GLU A 118 -5.36 -2.87 2.26
N PRO A 119 -5.18 -2.93 3.60
CA PRO A 119 -5.71 -4.03 4.40
C PRO A 119 -7.24 -4.00 4.35
N THR A 120 -7.88 -5.17 4.34
CA THR A 120 -9.33 -5.23 4.30
C THR A 120 -9.94 -4.94 5.66
N LYS A 121 -11.18 -4.46 5.68
CA LYS A 121 -11.93 -4.26 6.93
C LYS A 121 -11.99 -5.54 7.77
N TYR A 122 -12.07 -6.69 7.10
CA TYR A 122 -12.03 -7.98 7.77
C TYR A 122 -10.75 -8.16 8.59
N ASP A 123 -9.59 -7.93 7.98
CA ASP A 123 -8.30 -8.07 8.66
C ASP A 123 -8.18 -7.08 9.82
N LEU A 124 -8.59 -5.83 9.62
CA LEU A 124 -8.58 -4.81 10.66
C LEU A 124 -9.44 -5.22 11.87
N HIS A 125 -10.66 -5.71 11.64
CA HIS A 125 -11.53 -6.19 12.72
C HIS A 125 -10.98 -7.46 13.38
N HIS A 126 -10.45 -8.40 12.60
CA HIS A 126 -9.90 -9.65 13.12
C HIS A 126 -8.74 -9.41 14.09
N TYR A 127 -7.88 -8.43 13.79
CA TYR A 127 -6.74 -8.05 14.63
C TYR A 127 -7.06 -6.89 15.60
N LEU A 128 -8.31 -6.44 15.67
CA LEU A 128 -8.76 -5.31 16.52
C LEU A 128 -7.97 -4.01 16.27
N ILE A 129 -7.63 -3.73 15.01
CA ILE A 129 -6.90 -2.53 14.60
C ILE A 129 -7.86 -1.46 14.10
N TYR A 130 -7.84 -0.30 14.74
CA TYR A 130 -8.73 0.84 14.42
C TYR A 130 -8.04 2.01 13.72
N GLY A 131 -6.72 1.91 13.54
CA GLY A 131 -5.87 2.97 13.02
C GLY A 131 -5.23 2.67 11.67
N ASP A 132 -4.21 3.47 11.35
CA ASP A 132 -3.39 3.28 10.15
C ASP A 132 -2.55 2.00 10.27
N VAL A 133 -2.66 1.14 9.25
CA VAL A 133 -1.96 -0.13 9.18
C VAL A 133 -1.09 -0.19 7.94
N LEU A 134 0.10 -0.75 8.11
CA LEU A 134 1.02 -1.05 7.02
C LEU A 134 1.11 -2.56 6.85
N PRO A 135 0.68 -3.12 5.72
CA PRO A 135 1.00 -4.49 5.39
C PRO A 135 2.49 -4.63 5.12
N VAL A 136 3.11 -5.64 5.72
CA VAL A 136 4.55 -5.83 5.70
C VAL A 136 4.93 -7.24 5.29
N LYS A 137 6.09 -7.33 4.64
CA LYS A 137 6.76 -8.57 4.31
C LYS A 137 8.18 -8.52 4.87
N ILE A 138 8.54 -9.53 5.63
CA ILE A 138 9.79 -9.60 6.37
C ILE A 138 10.51 -10.88 5.97
N TRP A 139 11.75 -10.77 5.52
CA TRP A 139 12.62 -11.91 5.27
C TRP A 139 13.53 -12.09 6.47
N SER A 140 13.64 -13.32 6.95
CA SER A 140 14.57 -13.70 8.02
C SER A 140 15.18 -15.05 7.67
N LYS A 141 16.48 -15.06 7.39
CA LYS A 141 17.23 -16.18 6.87
C LYS A 141 16.59 -16.70 5.57
N ASN A 142 15.96 -17.86 5.63
CA ASN A 142 15.30 -18.52 4.49
C ASN A 142 13.77 -18.51 4.61
N GLU A 143 13.23 -17.79 5.59
CA GLU A 143 11.78 -17.74 5.86
C GLU A 143 11.22 -16.37 5.50
N VAL A 144 9.99 -16.38 5.01
CA VAL A 144 9.24 -15.17 4.68
C VAL A 144 8.08 -15.06 5.66
N TYR A 145 7.93 -13.89 6.27
CA TYR A 145 6.82 -13.56 7.14
C TYR A 145 6.00 -12.47 6.49
N LYS A 146 4.68 -12.58 6.59
CA LYS A 146 3.75 -11.51 6.21
C LYS A 146 2.95 -11.08 7.42
N GLY A 147 2.57 -9.82 7.46
CA GLY A 147 1.84 -9.29 8.61
C GLY A 147 1.24 -7.93 8.37
N LEU A 148 0.59 -7.44 9.42
CA LEU A 148 0.05 -6.09 9.51
C LEU A 148 0.74 -5.37 10.67
N PHE A 149 1.35 -4.23 10.39
CA PHE A 149 1.94 -3.38 11.40
C PHE A 149 0.97 -2.25 11.75
N ASP A 150 0.47 -2.25 12.98
CA ASP A 150 -0.32 -1.17 13.55
C ASP A 150 0.61 0.01 13.87
N THR A 151 0.47 1.10 13.13
CA THR A 151 1.35 2.26 13.26
C THR A 151 1.11 3.05 14.55
N GLN A 152 -0.09 2.96 15.13
CA GLN A 152 -0.46 3.68 16.34
C GLN A 152 0.05 2.94 17.59
N ASN A 153 -0.28 1.66 17.68
CA ASN A 153 0.10 0.82 18.81
C ASN A 153 1.53 0.27 18.69
N LYS A 154 2.14 0.36 17.50
CA LYS A 154 3.48 -0.16 17.17
C LYS A 154 3.60 -1.67 17.35
N ILE A 155 2.51 -2.38 17.06
CA ILE A 155 2.42 -3.84 17.19
C ILE A 155 2.42 -4.46 15.79
N LEU A 156 3.27 -5.46 15.60
CA LEU A 156 3.27 -6.30 14.41
C LEU A 156 2.37 -7.54 14.63
N HIS A 157 1.33 -7.67 13.82
CA HIS A 157 0.51 -8.88 13.76
C HIS A 157 1.02 -9.77 12.63
N ILE A 158 1.68 -10.88 12.97
CA ILE A 158 2.18 -11.84 11.99
C ILE A 158 1.03 -12.74 11.54
N ARG A 159 0.93 -12.96 10.23
CA ARG A 159 -0.03 -13.89 9.62
C ARG A 159 0.61 -15.27 9.50
N GLU A 160 -0.15 -16.26 9.92
CA GLU A 160 0.24 -17.65 9.77
C GLU A 160 0.03 -18.11 8.32
N GLU A 161 0.97 -18.93 7.86
CA GLU A 161 0.82 -19.69 6.63
C GLU A 161 -0.16 -20.83 6.87
N ILE A 162 -1.02 -21.11 5.89
CA ILE A 162 -1.88 -22.28 5.92
C ILE A 162 -1.39 -23.30 4.91
N MET A 163 -1.44 -24.57 5.30
CA MET A 163 -1.10 -25.68 4.42
C MET A 163 -2.32 -26.04 3.59
N VAL A 164 -2.26 -25.74 2.29
CA VAL A 164 -3.34 -26.04 1.36
C VAL A 164 -3.01 -27.37 0.67
N PRO A 165 -3.86 -28.40 0.81
CA PRO A 165 -3.67 -29.68 0.15
C PRO A 165 -3.91 -29.53 -1.35
N LEU A 166 -2.96 -30.00 -2.14
CA LEU A 166 -2.99 -29.99 -3.60
C LEU A 166 -3.57 -31.32 -4.10
N TYR A 167 -4.05 -31.36 -5.35
CA TYR A 167 -4.57 -32.59 -5.94
C TYR A 167 -3.49 -33.67 -6.12
N SER A 168 -2.21 -33.29 -6.25
CA SER A 168 -1.08 -34.22 -6.28
C SER A 168 -0.85 -34.93 -4.93
N GLY A 169 -1.50 -34.50 -3.86
CA GLY A 169 -1.25 -34.96 -2.49
C GLY A 169 -0.19 -34.13 -1.75
N ASP A 170 0.50 -33.22 -2.45
CA ASP A 170 1.47 -32.32 -1.83
C ASP A 170 0.79 -31.20 -1.05
N MET A 171 1.50 -30.60 -0.10
CA MET A 171 1.04 -29.46 0.67
C MET A 171 1.80 -28.21 0.25
N SER A 172 1.08 -27.13 -0.06
CA SER A 172 1.69 -25.82 -0.30
C SER A 172 1.39 -24.88 0.85
N ALA A 173 2.43 -24.23 1.37
CA ALA A 173 2.31 -23.16 2.34
C ALA A 173 1.89 -21.86 1.63
N LEU A 174 0.69 -21.39 1.93
CA LEU A 174 0.10 -20.21 1.30
C LEU A 174 -0.46 -19.28 2.37
N TRP A 175 -0.45 -17.98 2.10
CA TRP A 175 -1.14 -16.99 2.91
C TRP A 175 -2.58 -16.87 2.43
N LYS A 176 -3.50 -17.02 3.38
CA LYS A 176 -4.92 -16.76 3.18
C LYS A 176 -5.18 -15.27 3.35
N GLU A 177 -5.73 -14.64 2.34
CA GLU A 177 -6.05 -13.21 2.36
C GLU A 177 -7.52 -12.99 2.02
N VAL A 178 -8.30 -12.46 2.96
CA VAL A 178 -9.66 -12.02 2.66
C VAL A 178 -9.58 -10.72 1.87
N THR A 179 -9.99 -10.74 0.61
CA THR A 179 -9.91 -9.57 -0.28
C THR A 179 -11.23 -8.84 -0.43
N LYS A 180 -12.36 -9.53 -0.24
CA LYS A 180 -13.70 -8.92 -0.26
C LYS A 180 -14.61 -9.52 0.79
N THR A 181 -15.49 -8.67 1.30
CA THR A 181 -16.61 -9.02 2.16
C THR A 181 -17.93 -8.64 1.48
N HIS A 182 -19.01 -9.30 1.85
CA HIS A 182 -20.37 -8.88 1.53
C HIS A 182 -20.77 -7.66 2.38
N VAL A 183 -21.90 -7.05 2.06
CA VAL A 183 -22.44 -5.89 2.80
C VAL A 183 -22.72 -6.25 4.26
N THR A 184 -23.13 -7.49 4.51
CA THR A 184 -23.36 -8.06 5.84
C THR A 184 -22.09 -8.29 6.66
N GLY A 185 -20.90 -8.10 6.06
CA GLY A 185 -19.60 -8.34 6.69
C GLY A 185 -19.08 -9.77 6.52
N SER A 186 -19.88 -10.70 5.99
CA SER A 186 -19.40 -12.06 5.73
C SER A 186 -18.34 -12.11 4.62
N ILE A 187 -17.47 -13.11 4.65
CA ILE A 187 -16.40 -13.29 3.67
C ILE A 187 -17.03 -13.56 2.29
N LYS A 188 -16.56 -12.87 1.26
CA LYS A 188 -17.01 -13.03 -0.13
C LYS A 188 -15.93 -13.63 -1.01
N GLU A 189 -14.69 -13.19 -0.83
CA GLU A 189 -13.56 -13.59 -1.67
C GLU A 189 -12.31 -13.72 -0.82
N VAL A 190 -11.61 -14.84 -0.99
CA VAL A 190 -10.36 -15.16 -0.32
C VAL A 190 -9.34 -15.55 -1.37
N GLU A 191 -8.21 -14.85 -1.40
CA GLU A 191 -7.07 -15.20 -2.23
C GLU A 191 -6.08 -16.04 -1.43
N PHE A 192 -5.43 -16.99 -2.11
CA PHE A 192 -4.33 -17.78 -1.58
C PHE A 192 -3.07 -17.41 -2.35
N ARG A 193 -2.07 -16.88 -1.65
CA ARG A 193 -0.85 -16.35 -2.26
C ARG A 193 0.39 -17.02 -1.69
N ASP A 194 1.43 -17.13 -2.50
CA ASP A 194 2.73 -17.63 -2.06
C ASP A 194 3.62 -16.52 -1.48
N SER A 195 4.86 -16.89 -1.16
CA SER A 195 5.88 -16.00 -0.61
C SER A 195 6.36 -14.94 -1.59
N HIS A 196 5.97 -15.01 -2.87
CA HIS A 196 6.30 -14.04 -3.93
C HIS A 196 5.09 -13.22 -4.40
N GLU A 197 3.98 -13.26 -3.66
CA GLU A 197 2.68 -12.67 -4.04
C GLU A 197 2.04 -13.29 -5.29
N GLY A 198 2.51 -14.45 -5.73
CA GLY A 198 1.89 -15.26 -6.77
C GLY A 198 0.53 -15.75 -6.31
N LEU A 199 -0.50 -15.59 -7.14
CA LEU A 199 -1.85 -16.05 -6.84
C LEU A 199 -1.99 -17.54 -7.20
N HIS A 200 -2.24 -18.37 -6.19
CA HIS A 200 -2.40 -19.82 -6.34
C HIS A 200 -3.85 -20.27 -6.25
N GLY A 201 -4.76 -19.45 -5.74
CA GLY A 201 -6.17 -19.77 -5.78
C GLY A 201 -7.05 -18.64 -5.27
N VAL A 202 -8.35 -18.77 -5.53
CA VAL A 202 -9.38 -17.89 -5.04
C VAL A 202 -10.58 -18.71 -4.62
N ASP A 203 -10.98 -18.58 -3.36
CA ASP A 203 -12.26 -19.08 -2.88
C ASP A 203 -13.30 -17.97 -2.92
N PHE A 204 -14.43 -18.24 -3.57
CA PHE A 204 -15.59 -17.35 -3.63
C PHE A 204 -16.71 -17.94 -2.79
N TYR A 205 -17.26 -17.13 -1.88
CA TYR A 205 -18.33 -17.53 -0.98
C TYR A 205 -19.60 -16.75 -1.27
N ASP A 206 -20.75 -17.42 -1.18
CA ASP A 206 -22.05 -16.75 -1.18
C ASP A 206 -22.32 -16.05 0.17
N GLU A 207 -23.44 -15.34 0.29
CA GLU A 207 -23.79 -14.62 1.53
C GLU A 207 -24.02 -15.55 2.72
N LYS A 208 -24.33 -16.82 2.46
CA LYS A 208 -24.53 -17.88 3.47
C LYS A 208 -23.20 -18.53 3.89
N GLY A 209 -22.08 -18.13 3.29
CA GLY A 209 -20.75 -18.69 3.57
C GLY A 209 -20.44 -20.00 2.84
N SER A 210 -21.25 -20.40 1.85
CA SER A 210 -20.98 -21.60 1.06
C SER A 210 -20.04 -21.28 -0.10
N LYS A 211 -19.03 -22.16 -0.30
CA LYS A 211 -18.07 -22.04 -1.41
C LYS A 211 -18.77 -22.29 -2.75
N THR A 212 -18.57 -21.38 -3.69
CA THR A 212 -19.22 -21.37 -5.01
C THR A 212 -18.34 -21.97 -6.09
N GLU A 213 -18.94 -22.33 -7.23
CA GLU A 213 -18.24 -22.92 -8.41
C GLU A 213 -17.28 -21.96 -9.11
N LYS A 214 -17.34 -20.67 -8.77
CA LYS A 214 -16.35 -19.69 -9.23
C LYS A 214 -14.98 -19.90 -8.59
N SER A 215 -14.94 -20.63 -7.47
CA SER A 215 -13.69 -20.91 -6.75
C SER A 215 -12.77 -21.76 -7.59
N TRP A 216 -11.50 -21.40 -7.58
CA TRP A 216 -10.47 -22.06 -8.37
C TRP A 216 -9.16 -22.07 -7.62
N ARG A 217 -8.32 -23.04 -7.93
CA ARG A 217 -6.93 -23.10 -7.46
C ARG A 217 -6.04 -23.64 -8.56
N ARG A 218 -4.75 -23.35 -8.47
CA ARG A 218 -3.72 -23.73 -9.42
C ARG A 218 -2.67 -24.56 -8.69
N HIS A 219 -2.22 -25.61 -9.34
CA HIS A 219 -1.02 -26.34 -8.97
C HIS A 219 -0.19 -26.60 -10.22
N LEU A 220 1.07 -26.16 -10.22
CA LEU A 220 1.95 -26.20 -11.39
C LEU A 220 1.25 -25.59 -12.63
N ASP A 221 0.95 -26.39 -13.65
CA ASP A 221 0.28 -25.94 -14.88
C ASP A 221 -1.19 -26.37 -14.98
N GLN A 222 -1.76 -26.92 -13.89
CA GLN A 222 -3.14 -27.36 -13.83
C GLN A 222 -3.99 -26.41 -12.98
N VAL A 223 -5.20 -26.15 -13.46
CA VAL A 223 -6.22 -25.36 -12.74
C VAL A 223 -7.37 -26.28 -12.37
N GLU A 224 -7.80 -26.18 -11.13
CA GLU A 224 -8.92 -26.90 -10.55
C GLU A 224 -10.04 -25.94 -10.20
N HIS A 225 -11.27 -26.44 -10.26
CA HIS A 225 -12.46 -25.70 -9.85
C HIS A 225 -13.22 -26.44 -8.76
N TRP A 226 -13.91 -25.67 -7.93
CA TRP A 226 -14.73 -26.24 -6.88
C TRP A 226 -16.04 -26.75 -7.48
N ASN A 227 -16.31 -28.05 -7.33
CA ASN A 227 -17.61 -28.62 -7.64
C ASN A 227 -18.53 -28.45 -6.43
N SER A 228 -19.50 -27.54 -6.52
CA SER A 228 -20.39 -27.21 -5.39
C SER A 228 -21.30 -28.37 -4.98
N THR A 229 -21.72 -29.20 -5.94
CA THR A 229 -22.60 -30.35 -5.71
C THR A 229 -21.87 -31.49 -5.01
N LYS A 230 -20.66 -31.84 -5.48
CA LYS A 230 -19.86 -32.95 -4.92
C LYS A 230 -18.97 -32.53 -3.74
N LYS A 231 -18.80 -31.23 -3.52
CA LYS A 231 -17.91 -30.64 -2.49
C LYS A 231 -16.46 -31.11 -2.62
N ILE A 232 -15.97 -31.21 -3.85
CA ILE A 232 -14.58 -31.60 -4.15
C ILE A 232 -13.98 -30.65 -5.19
N TRP A 233 -12.65 -30.60 -5.25
CA TRP A 233 -11.92 -29.95 -6.32
C TRP A 233 -11.79 -30.89 -7.51
N GLU A 234 -12.16 -30.42 -8.70
CA GLU A 234 -12.06 -31.18 -9.93
C GLU A 234 -11.13 -30.46 -10.93
N PRO A 235 -10.28 -31.20 -11.67
CA PRO A 235 -9.50 -30.65 -12.76
C PRO A 235 -10.40 -29.93 -13.77
N SER A 236 -10.02 -28.73 -14.20
CA SER A 236 -10.70 -28.10 -15.33
C SER A 236 -10.33 -28.83 -16.62
N SER A 237 -11.34 -29.28 -17.37
CA SER A 237 -11.18 -29.79 -18.74
C SER A 237 -10.73 -28.71 -19.74
N ARG A 238 -10.69 -27.43 -19.34
CA ARG A 238 -10.26 -26.31 -20.19
C ARG A 238 -8.76 -26.08 -20.02
N SER A 239 -8.00 -26.31 -21.09
CA SER A 239 -6.58 -25.97 -21.12
C SER A 239 -6.37 -24.47 -20.89
N VAL A 240 -5.31 -24.16 -20.14
CA VAL A 240 -4.94 -22.84 -19.58
C VAL A 240 -4.73 -21.75 -20.65
N ASN A 241 -4.62 -22.11 -21.92
CA ASN A 241 -4.29 -21.18 -23.02
C ASN A 241 -5.42 -20.21 -23.41
N GLY A 242 -6.69 -20.50 -23.08
CA GLY A 242 -7.83 -19.70 -23.56
C GLY A 242 -8.17 -18.47 -22.70
N ARG A 243 -8.02 -18.55 -21.37
CA ARG A 243 -8.57 -17.55 -20.44
C ARG A 243 -7.57 -16.46 -20.04
N LEU A 244 -6.28 -16.78 -19.96
CA LEU A 244 -5.21 -15.82 -19.64
C LEU A 244 -5.01 -14.75 -20.73
N LYS A 245 -5.34 -15.06 -21.99
CA LYS A 245 -5.34 -14.06 -23.08
C LYS A 245 -6.39 -12.97 -22.89
N ARG A 246 -7.53 -13.25 -22.24
CA ARG A 246 -8.58 -12.24 -22.00
C ARG A 246 -8.27 -11.35 -20.81
N THR A 247 -7.82 -11.91 -19.68
CA THR A 247 -7.52 -11.12 -18.47
C THR A 247 -6.28 -10.23 -18.61
N ARG A 248 -5.29 -10.62 -19.43
CA ARG A 248 -4.12 -9.75 -19.72
C ARG A 248 -4.46 -8.61 -20.70
N LYS A 249 -5.49 -8.77 -21.54
CA LYS A 249 -5.99 -7.70 -22.44
C LYS A 249 -6.86 -6.68 -21.70
N GLU A 250 -7.68 -7.11 -20.74
CA GLU A 250 -8.56 -6.22 -19.97
C GLU A 250 -7.83 -5.37 -18.92
N ARG A 251 -6.66 -5.79 -18.42
CA ARG A 251 -5.84 -4.97 -17.51
C ARG A 251 -4.92 -3.95 -18.21
N ARG A 252 -4.85 -3.94 -19.54
CA ARG A 252 -4.13 -2.89 -20.30
C ARG A 252 -5.02 -1.69 -20.66
N TRP A 253 -6.30 -1.72 -20.32
CA TRP A 253 -7.29 -0.69 -20.67
C TRP A 253 -8.22 -0.34 -19.50
N LYS A 254 -7.67 -0.20 -18.29
CA LYS A 254 -8.30 0.51 -17.17
C LYS A 254 -7.25 1.13 -16.27
#